data_AF-A0A816YXE1-F1
#
_entry.id   AF-A0A816YXE1-F1
#
_cell.length_a   1.000
_cell.length_b   1.000
_cell.length_c   1.000
_cell.angle_alpha   90.00
_cell.angle_beta   90.00
_cell.angle_gamma   90.00
#
_symmetry.space_group_name_H-M   'P 1'
#
loop_
_entity.id
_entity.type
_entity.pdbx_description
1 polymer ?
#
loop_
_entity_poly.entity_id
_entity_poly.type
_entity_poly.pdbx_seq_one_letter_code
_entity_poly.pdbx_strand_id
1 'polypeptide(L)'
;MDFIDMRNVQDEKYKWILHTMDHFTKFSWAYSLKSKEVKSVADKLLQQFYSFGAPRILQSDNGKEFVAKVIKELKTSWIDLTIINGRSQNSQTHAFVEHNNQILKLTLYKWIQLNNCKNWSKGKQANLK
;
A
#
# COMPACT_ATOMS: atom_id res chain seq x y z
N MET A 1 0.00 0.50 6.00
CA MET A 1 0.40 0.12 4.63
C MET A 1 1.12 -1.21 4.67
N ASP A 2 0.89 -2.04 3.66
CA ASP A 2 1.49 -3.37 3.56
C ASP A 2 1.69 -3.78 2.08
N PHE A 3 2.41 -4.87 1.85
CA PHE A 3 2.70 -5.40 0.53
C PHE A 3 2.01 -6.73 0.26
N ILE A 4 1.27 -6.79 -0.85
CA ILE A 4 0.78 -8.06 -1.40
C ILE A 4 1.80 -8.58 -2.41
N ASP A 5 2.21 -9.83 -2.22
CA ASP A 5 3.11 -10.55 -3.12
C ASP A 5 2.36 -11.08 -4.35
N MET A 6 2.77 -10.60 -5.52
CA MET A 6 2.17 -10.95 -6.82
C MET A 6 3.18 -11.68 -7.72
N ARG A 7 4.32 -12.15 -7.20
CA ARG A 7 5.39 -12.77 -8.01
C ARG A 7 4.94 -14.00 -8.80
N ASN A 8 4.00 -14.79 -8.25
CA ASN A 8 3.46 -15.99 -8.91
C ASN A 8 2.53 -15.68 -10.09
N VAL A 9 2.05 -14.44 -10.19
CA VAL A 9 1.14 -13.97 -11.25
C VAL A 9 1.67 -12.66 -11.82
N GLN A 10 2.99 -12.57 -12.05
CA GLN A 10 3.65 -11.32 -12.43
C GLN A 10 3.08 -10.71 -13.72
N ASP A 11 2.85 -9.39 -13.71
CA ASP A 11 2.52 -8.60 -14.90
C ASP A 11 3.75 -7.79 -15.31
N GLU A 12 4.36 -8.15 -16.43
CA GLU A 12 5.60 -7.55 -16.93
C GLU A 12 6.69 -7.45 -15.85
N LYS A 13 6.94 -6.26 -15.29
CA LYS A 13 7.93 -6.00 -14.22
C LYS A 13 7.31 -5.82 -12.83
N TYR A 14 5.98 -5.81 -12.72
CA TYR A 14 5.25 -5.57 -11.50
C TYR A 14 5.10 -6.85 -10.69
N LYS A 15 5.64 -6.85 -9.48
CA LYS A 15 5.77 -8.03 -8.61
C LYS A 15 5.03 -7.86 -7.28
N TRP A 16 4.62 -6.63 -6.98
CA TRP A 16 4.08 -6.27 -5.68
C TRP A 16 2.90 -5.35 -5.85
N ILE A 17 2.01 -5.36 -4.87
CA ILE A 17 1.02 -4.30 -4.67
C ILE A 17 1.28 -3.67 -3.32
N LEU A 18 1.44 -2.36 -3.30
CA LEU A 18 1.37 -1.57 -2.08
C LEU A 18 -0.09 -1.31 -1.76
N HIS A 19 -0.57 -1.88 -0.66
CA HIS A 19 -1.88 -1.59 -0.11
C HIS A 19 -1.75 -0.54 0.99
N THR A 20 -2.52 0.52 0.88
CA THR A 20 -2.67 1.54 1.93
C THR A 20 -4.14 1.62 2.31
N MET A 21 -4.40 1.89 3.59
CA MET A 21 -5.76 2.05 4.10
C MET A 21 -5.75 3.21 5.08
N ASP A 22 -6.78 4.05 4.98
CA ASP A 22 -7.08 5.02 6.01
C ASP A 22 -7.83 4.32 7.16
N HIS A 23 -7.26 4.37 8.36
CA HIS A 23 -7.80 3.62 9.49
C HIS A 23 -9.17 4.13 9.97
N PHE A 24 -9.51 5.38 9.70
CA PHE A 24 -10.77 5.99 10.14
C PHE A 24 -11.90 5.66 9.17
N THR A 25 -11.75 6.04 7.90
CA THR A 25 -12.76 5.87 6.84
C THR A 25 -12.83 4.45 6.28
N LYS A 26 -11.79 3.64 6.53
CA LYS A 26 -11.57 2.31 5.92
C LYS A 26 -11.36 2.36 4.40
N PHE A 27 -11.23 3.55 3.82
CA PHE A 27 -10.91 3.70 2.41
C PHE A 27 -9.53 3.11 2.12
N SER A 28 -9.43 2.38 1.01
CA SER A 28 -8.26 1.58 0.67
C SER A 28 -7.75 1.91 -0.74
N TRP A 29 -6.43 1.96 -0.88
CA TRP A 29 -5.74 2.18 -2.14
C TRP A 29 -4.77 1.05 -2.43
N ALA A 30 -4.69 0.63 -3.69
CA ALA A 30 -3.76 -0.39 -4.16
C ALA A 30 -2.91 0.17 -5.30
N TYR A 31 -1.59 0.07 -5.18
CA TYR A 31 -0.65 0.53 -6.19
C TYR A 31 0.25 -0.62 -6.66
N SER A 32 0.33 -0.84 -7.96
CA SER A 32 1.27 -1.79 -8.54
C SER A 32 2.71 -1.28 -8.44
N LEU A 33 3.60 -2.13 -7.93
CA LEU A 33 5.02 -1.84 -7.70
C LEU A 33 5.93 -2.88 -8.37
N LYS A 34 7.06 -2.40 -8.91
CA LYS A 34 8.12 -3.25 -9.48
C LYS A 34 9.08 -3.77 -8.40
N SER A 35 9.33 -2.98 -7.36
CA SER A 35 10.16 -3.32 -6.21
C SER A 35 9.54 -2.79 -4.91
N LYS A 36 9.99 -3.33 -3.76
CA LYS A 36 9.65 -2.79 -2.41
C LYS A 36 10.62 -1.70 -1.96
N GLU A 37 11.40 -1.14 -2.88
CA GLU A 37 12.36 -0.10 -2.55
C GLU A 37 11.67 1.13 -1.97
N VAL A 38 12.31 1.73 -0.96
CA VAL A 38 11.79 2.88 -0.22
C VAL A 38 11.34 4.00 -1.15
N LYS A 39 12.12 4.30 -2.19
CA LYS A 39 11.81 5.31 -3.20
C LYS A 39 10.51 5.01 -3.96
N SER A 40 10.38 3.78 -4.46
CA SER A 40 9.17 3.38 -5.21
C SER A 40 7.91 3.44 -4.35
N VAL A 41 8.03 3.21 -3.04
CA VAL A 41 6.93 3.29 -2.08
C VAL A 41 6.60 4.75 -1.78
N ALA A 42 7.62 5.57 -1.51
CA ALA A 42 7.48 7.00 -1.26
C ALA A 42 6.82 7.72 -2.45
N ASP A 43 7.19 7.40 -3.68
CA ASP A 43 6.58 7.97 -4.89
C ASP A 43 5.05 7.74 -4.95
N LYS A 44 4.59 6.53 -4.60
CA LYS A 44 3.15 6.21 -4.56
C LYS A 44 2.43 6.89 -3.41
N LEU A 45 3.07 6.96 -2.24
CA LEU A 45 2.51 7.67 -1.09
C LEU A 45 2.42 9.19 -1.35
N LEU A 46 3.41 9.81 -2.00
CA LEU A 46 3.34 11.22 -2.40
C LEU A 46 2.17 11.46 -3.34
N GLN A 47 2.01 10.63 -4.37
CA GLN A 47 0.86 10.71 -5.28
C GLN A 47 -0.47 10.66 -4.52
N GLN A 48 -0.58 9.76 -3.53
CA GLN A 48 -1.74 9.66 -2.66
C GLN A 48 -1.93 10.92 -1.81
N PHE A 49 -0.87 11.41 -1.17
CA PHE A 49 -0.94 12.56 -0.25
C PHE A 49 -1.26 13.86 -0.97
N TYR A 50 -0.82 14.04 -2.21
CA TYR A 50 -1.23 15.19 -3.04
C TYR A 50 -2.72 15.14 -3.41
N SER A 51 -3.32 13.94 -3.47
CA SER A 51 -4.72 13.78 -3.85
C SER A 51 -5.68 13.83 -2.64
N PHE A 52 -5.27 13.29 -1.50
CA PHE A 52 -6.15 13.07 -0.32
C PHE A 52 -5.64 13.70 0.97
N GLY A 53 -4.48 14.35 0.94
CA GLY A 53 -3.79 14.86 2.12
C GLY A 53 -2.83 13.84 2.74
N ALA A 54 -1.83 14.36 3.46
CA ALA A 54 -0.89 13.54 4.20
C ALA A 54 -1.49 13.07 5.53
N PRO A 55 -1.28 11.81 5.95
CA PRO A 55 -1.73 11.34 7.23
C PRO A 55 -0.84 11.88 8.34
N ARG A 56 -1.39 12.06 9.55
CA ARG A 56 -0.59 12.40 10.74
C ARG A 56 0.33 11.25 11.17
N ILE A 57 -0.11 10.01 10.98
CA ILE A 57 0.58 8.79 11.42
C ILE A 57 0.69 7.83 10.23
N LEU A 58 1.90 7.35 9.95
CA LEU A 58 2.15 6.32 8.95
C LEU A 58 2.59 5.02 9.64
N GLN A 59 1.95 3.90 9.29
CA GLN A 59 2.20 2.58 9.89
C GLN A 59 2.44 1.53 8.80
N SER A 60 3.32 0.56 9.07
CA SER A 60 3.53 -0.60 8.21
C SER A 60 3.96 -1.83 9.00
N ASP A 61 3.60 -3.00 8.48
CA ASP A 61 3.95 -4.31 9.04
C ASP A 61 5.40 -4.70 8.76
N ASN A 62 6.08 -3.98 7.86
CA ASN A 62 7.53 -4.16 7.57
C ASN A 62 8.43 -3.49 8.64
N GLY A 63 7.86 -3.11 9.78
CA GLY A 63 8.57 -2.58 10.94
C GLY A 63 8.84 -1.07 10.91
N LYS A 64 9.13 -0.52 12.10
CA LYS A 64 9.35 0.92 12.30
C LYS A 64 10.55 1.45 11.51
N GLU A 65 11.60 0.65 11.33
CA GLU A 65 12.79 1.06 10.58
C GLU A 65 12.47 1.30 9.11
N PHE A 66 11.65 0.44 8.52
CA PHE A 66 11.18 0.62 7.14
C PHE A 66 10.35 1.90 7.00
N VAL A 67 9.38 2.11 7.90
CA VAL A 67 8.56 3.33 7.91
C VAL A 67 9.43 4.57 8.09
N ALA A 68 10.44 4.54 8.96
CA ALA A 68 11.35 5.67 9.15
C ALA A 68 12.12 6.01 7.86
N LYS A 69 12.59 5.00 7.11
CA LYS A 69 13.24 5.20 5.82
C LYS A 69 12.27 5.82 4.79
N VAL A 70 11.03 5.35 4.75
CA VAL A 70 9.99 5.92 3.88
C VAL A 70 9.69 7.37 4.25
N ILE A 71 9.49 7.70 5.52
CA ILE A 71 9.28 9.09 5.97
C ILE A 71 10.47 9.98 5.60
N LYS A 72 11.70 9.48 5.76
CA LYS A 72 12.91 10.21 5.36
C LYS A 72 12.91 10.50 3.86
N GLU A 73 12.57 9.52 3.03
CA GLU A 73 12.47 9.68 1.57
C GLU A 73 11.37 10.68 1.19
N LEU A 74 10.18 10.58 1.80
CA LEU A 74 9.08 11.51 1.56
C LEU A 74 9.48 12.97 1.83
N LYS A 75 10.26 13.20 2.89
CA LYS A 75 10.78 14.52 3.27
C LYS A 75 11.80 15.10 2.29
N THR A 76 12.39 14.28 1.42
CA THR A 76 13.26 14.79 0.35
C THR A 76 12.46 15.54 -0.73
N SER A 77 11.23 15.11 -0.98
CA SER A 77 10.31 15.73 -1.95
C SER A 77 9.39 16.78 -1.32
N TRP A 78 9.02 16.61 -0.04
CA TRP A 78 8.15 17.54 0.69
C TRP A 78 8.74 17.83 2.07
N ILE A 79 9.53 18.89 2.17
CA ILE A 79 10.34 19.18 3.37
C ILE A 79 9.52 19.48 4.62
N ASP A 80 8.38 20.16 4.46
CA ASP A 80 7.46 20.53 5.57
C ASP A 80 6.53 19.39 6.00
N LEU A 81 6.66 18.21 5.39
CA LEU A 81 5.81 17.05 5.67
C LEU A 81 5.99 16.56 7.11
N THR A 82 4.94 16.67 7.90
CA THR A 82 4.94 16.23 9.31
C THR A 82 4.19 14.91 9.46
N ILE A 83 4.93 13.80 9.43
CA ILE A 83 4.41 12.45 9.64
C ILE A 83 5.10 11.81 10.84
N ILE A 84 4.30 11.21 11.72
CA ILE A 84 4.77 10.43 12.85
C ILE A 84 4.92 8.97 12.42
N ASN A 85 6.07 8.37 12.73
CA ASN A 85 6.27 6.93 12.59
C ASN A 85 5.39 6.21 13.61
N GLY A 86 4.29 5.62 13.14
CA GLY A 86 3.33 4.95 13.98
C GLY A 86 3.89 3.67 14.57
N ARG A 87 3.50 3.36 15.81
CA ARG A 87 3.82 2.07 16.42
C ARG A 87 2.96 0.98 15.79
N SER A 88 3.47 -0.24 15.75
CA SER A 88 2.64 -1.44 15.60
C SER A 88 1.50 -1.36 16.64
N GLN A 89 0.25 -1.43 16.18
CA GLN A 89 -0.94 -1.23 17.03
C GLN A 89 -1.34 -2.52 17.76
N ASN A 90 -2.28 -2.41 18.70
CA ASN A 90 -2.80 -3.53 19.48
C ASN A 90 -3.36 -4.65 18.58
N SER A 91 -3.35 -5.89 19.08
CA SER A 91 -3.70 -7.12 18.34
C SER A 91 -5.02 -7.06 17.56
N GLN A 92 -6.03 -6.35 18.07
CA GLN A 92 -7.34 -6.24 17.43
C GLN A 92 -7.32 -5.39 16.15
N THR A 93 -6.56 -4.30 16.12
CA THR A 93 -6.46 -3.47 14.91
C THR A 93 -5.62 -4.15 13.84
N HIS A 94 -4.61 -4.91 14.26
CA HIS A 94 -3.86 -5.80 13.37
C HIS A 94 -4.74 -6.86 12.73
N ALA A 95 -5.56 -7.57 13.53
CA ALA A 95 -6.48 -8.57 13.00
C ALA A 95 -7.42 -8.00 11.92
N PHE A 96 -7.90 -6.76 12.09
CA PHE A 96 -8.72 -6.08 11.08
C PHE A 96 -7.93 -5.75 9.80
N VAL A 97 -6.72 -5.18 9.93
CA VAL A 97 -5.88 -4.85 8.76
C VAL A 97 -5.45 -6.11 8.01
N GLU A 98 -5.03 -7.15 8.73
CA GLU A 98 -4.70 -8.46 8.16
C GLU A 98 -5.88 -9.05 7.40
N HIS A 99 -7.08 -9.01 8.00
CA HIS A 99 -8.29 -9.49 7.34
C HIS A 99 -8.59 -8.71 6.05
N ASN A 100 -8.44 -7.39 6.04
CA ASN A 100 -8.64 -6.59 4.84
C ASN A 100 -7.58 -6.85 3.78
N ASN A 101 -6.30 -6.99 4.18
CA ASN A 101 -5.23 -7.38 3.26
C ASN A 101 -5.52 -8.74 2.63
N GLN A 102 -6.03 -9.70 3.41
CA GLN A 102 -6.45 -11.02 2.93
C GLN A 102 -7.64 -10.92 1.97
N ILE A 103 -8.69 -10.15 2.30
CA ILE A 103 -9.84 -9.94 1.41
C ILE A 103 -9.39 -9.30 0.10
N LEU A 104 -8.54 -8.28 0.15
CA LEU A 104 -8.02 -7.62 -1.04
C LEU A 104 -7.23 -8.60 -1.90
N LYS A 105 -6.35 -9.38 -1.28
CA LYS A 105 -5.56 -10.42 -1.94
C LYS A 105 -6.47 -11.44 -2.64
N LEU A 106 -7.46 -11.99 -1.92
CA LEU A 106 -8.41 -12.98 -2.46
C LEU A 106 -9.24 -12.41 -3.61
N THR A 107 -9.77 -11.20 -3.44
CA THR A 107 -10.57 -10.49 -4.45
C THR A 107 -9.76 -10.25 -5.71
N LEU A 108 -8.52 -9.82 -5.55
CA LEU A 108 -7.60 -9.60 -6.66
C LEU A 108 -7.24 -10.89 -7.39
N TYR A 109 -6.89 -11.96 -6.68
CA TYR A 109 -6.60 -13.25 -7.32
C TYR A 109 -7.81 -13.77 -8.09
N LYS A 110 -9.00 -13.69 -7.50
CA LYS A 110 -10.25 -14.07 -8.16
C LYS A 110 -10.49 -13.25 -9.43
N TRP A 111 -10.27 -11.93 -9.38
CA TRP A 111 -10.39 -11.06 -10.54
C TRP A 111 -9.38 -11.43 -11.65
N ILE A 112 -8.12 -11.68 -11.30
CA ILE A 112 -7.07 -12.08 -12.27
C ILE A 112 -7.46 -13.39 -12.96
N GLN A 113 -7.91 -14.39 -12.19
CA GLN A 113 -8.34 -15.69 -12.72
C GLN A 113 -9.54 -15.56 -13.66
N LEU A 114 -10.58 -14.81 -13.25
CA LEU A 114 -11.81 -14.65 -14.05
C LEU A 114 -11.57 -13.93 -15.38
N ASN A 115 -10.64 -12.97 -15.40
CA ASN A 115 -10.42 -12.15 -16.60
C ASN A 115 -9.24 -12.63 -17.46
N ASN A 116 -8.57 -13.72 -17.06
CA ASN A 116 -7.30 -14.18 -17.65
C ASN A 116 -6.29 -13.02 -17.87
N CYS A 117 -6.33 -12.03 -16.97
CA CYS A 117 -5.67 -10.75 -17.15
C CYS A 117 -4.19 -10.88 -16.79
N LYS A 118 -3.32 -10.79 -17.81
CA LYS A 118 -1.88 -10.64 -17.61
C LYS A 118 -1.48 -9.22 -17.22
N ASN A 119 -2.42 -8.29 -17.20
CA ASN A 119 -2.24 -6.84 -17.12
C ASN A 119 -2.85 -6.22 -15.83
N TRP A 120 -2.85 -6.97 -14.72
CA TRP A 120 -3.42 -6.52 -13.43
C TRP A 120 -2.73 -5.27 -12.87
N SER A 121 -1.48 -5.00 -13.23
CA SER A 121 -0.77 -3.79 -12.80
C SER A 121 -1.40 -2.51 -13.35
N LYS A 122 -2.14 -2.63 -14.45
CA LYS A 122 -2.87 -1.56 -15.15
C LYS A 122 -4.35 -1.47 -14.69
N GLY A 123 -4.76 -2.33 -13.75
CA GLY A 123 -6.15 -2.48 -13.32
C GLY A 123 -6.79 -1.15 -12.92
N LYS A 124 -7.94 -0.85 -13.55
CA LYS A 124 -8.84 0.27 -13.21
C LYS A 124 -9.09 0.30 -11.70
N GLN A 125 -9.28 1.51 -11.15
CA GLN A 125 -9.80 1.74 -9.79
C GLN A 125 -11.01 0.83 -9.55
N ALA A 126 -10.76 -0.35 -8.97
CA ALA A 126 -11.83 -1.22 -8.51
C ALA A 126 -12.38 -0.51 -7.29
N ASN A 127 -13.48 0.21 -7.46
CA ASN A 127 -14.28 0.71 -6.37
C ASN A 127 -14.76 -0.51 -5.59
N LEU A 128 -13.98 -0.91 -4.59
CA LEU A 128 -14.42 -1.78 -3.52
C LEU A 128 -15.41 -0.93 -2.71
N LYS A 129 -16.69 -0.99 -3.10
CA LYS A 129 -17.81 -0.52 -2.30
C LYS A 129 -18.12 -1.54 -1.22
#